data_AF-A0A2G2D6X5-F1
#
_entry.id   AF-A0A2G2D6X5-F1
#
_cell.length_a   1.000
_cell.length_b   1.000
_cell.length_c   1.000
_cell.angle_alpha   90.00
_cell.angle_beta   90.00
_cell.angle_gamma   90.00
#
_symmetry.space_group_name_H-M   'P 1'
#
loop_
_entity.id
_entity.type
_entity.pdbx_description
1 polymer ?
#
loop_
_entity_poly.entity_id
_entity_poly.type
_entity_poly.pdbx_seq_one_letter_code
_entity_poly.pdbx_strand_id
1 'polypeptide(L)'
;MKPQISLIEGLHLTATDKCNILACIEYQRDQHPATWGVDWLGRKASPKRYTVAPVPETPNRYEVRIRENYRNDYGCPCERTARVVIETKGVDPLPDAQTHPAWNCDDLFSAMPREPEA
;
A
#
# COMPACT_ATOMS: atom_id res chain seq x y z
N MET A 1 21.92 -3.19 -1.86
CA MET A 1 21.26 -4.23 -2.69
C MET A 1 20.25 -3.53 -3.59
N LYS A 2 20.07 -3.95 -4.85
CA LYS A 2 19.12 -3.26 -5.75
C LYS A 2 17.68 -3.60 -5.36
N PRO A 3 16.76 -2.62 -5.27
CA PRO A 3 15.35 -2.86 -5.00
C PRO A 3 14.75 -3.83 -6.02
N GLN A 4 14.12 -4.90 -5.53
CA GLN A 4 13.50 -5.91 -6.38
C GLN A 4 12.16 -6.37 -5.81
N ILE A 5 11.22 -6.66 -6.71
CA ILE A 5 9.94 -7.28 -6.39
C ILE A 5 9.93 -8.73 -6.86
N SER A 6 9.56 -9.62 -5.96
CA SER A 6 9.19 -11.01 -6.23
C SER A 6 7.66 -11.15 -6.11
N LEU A 7 7.04 -11.75 -7.11
CA LEU A 7 5.60 -12.05 -7.06
C LEU A 7 5.41 -13.33 -6.25
N ILE A 8 4.52 -13.29 -5.26
CA ILE A 8 4.14 -14.44 -4.44
C ILE A 8 2.82 -15.03 -4.93
N GLU A 9 1.82 -14.18 -5.15
CA GLU A 9 0.47 -14.58 -5.55
C GLU A 9 -0.14 -13.57 -6.52
N GLY A 10 -0.98 -14.06 -7.44
CA GLY A 10 -1.80 -13.24 -8.33
C GLY A 10 -1.27 -13.19 -9.77
N LEU A 11 -1.62 -12.12 -10.48
CA LEU A 11 -1.28 -11.95 -11.89
C LEU A 11 0.19 -11.56 -12.10
N HIS A 12 0.72 -11.91 -13.28
CA HIS A 12 2.04 -11.51 -13.71
C HIS A 12 2.19 -9.98 -13.71
N LEU A 13 3.29 -9.50 -13.10
CA LEU A 13 3.63 -8.08 -13.05
C LEU A 13 4.66 -7.73 -14.11
N THR A 14 4.36 -6.73 -14.93
CA THR A 14 5.33 -6.17 -15.88
C THR A 14 6.47 -5.45 -15.14
N ALA A 15 7.59 -5.20 -15.84
CA ALA A 15 8.68 -4.42 -15.27
C ALA A 15 8.22 -3.02 -14.80
N THR A 16 7.36 -2.38 -15.58
CA THR A 16 6.78 -1.06 -15.25
C THR A 16 5.89 -1.13 -14.01
N ASP A 17 5.06 -2.17 -13.87
CA ASP A 17 4.25 -2.37 -12.66
C ASP A 17 5.15 -2.49 -11.43
N LYS A 18 6.24 -3.26 -11.51
CA LYS A 18 7.18 -3.40 -10.41
C LYS A 18 7.82 -2.06 -10.02
N CYS A 19 8.28 -1.27 -10.99
CA CYS A 19 8.82 0.07 -10.72
C CYS A 19 7.78 0.99 -10.08
N ASN A 20 6.53 0.98 -10.56
CA ASN A 20 5.47 1.80 -10.01
C ASN A 20 5.11 1.39 -8.58
N ILE A 21 5.04 0.09 -8.30
CA ILE A 21 4.74 -0.44 -6.97
C ILE A 21 5.84 -0.07 -5.97
N LEU A 22 7.12 -0.25 -6.34
CA LEU A 22 8.25 0.19 -5.49
C LEU A 22 8.14 1.67 -5.14
N ALA A 23 7.84 2.50 -6.13
CA ALA A 23 7.69 3.93 -5.90
C ALA A 23 6.44 4.25 -5.05
N CYS A 24 5.36 3.44 -5.12
CA CYS A 24 4.18 3.61 -4.26
C CYS A 24 4.48 3.24 -2.81
N ILE A 25 5.25 2.16 -2.57
CA ILE A 25 5.76 1.81 -1.24
C ILE A 25 6.58 2.96 -0.68
N GLU A 26 7.50 3.51 -1.47
CA GLU A 26 8.32 4.64 -1.04
C GLU A 26 7.47 5.86 -0.70
N TYR A 27 6.49 6.20 -1.53
CA TYR A 27 5.57 7.31 -1.26
C TYR A 27 4.80 7.10 0.05
N GLN A 28 4.32 5.89 0.31
CA GLN A 28 3.55 5.55 1.50
C GLN A 28 4.36 5.60 2.80
N ARG A 29 5.71 5.55 2.74
CA ARG A 29 6.57 5.68 3.94
C ARG A 29 6.38 7.01 4.67
N ASP A 30 6.03 8.07 3.94
CA ASP A 30 5.80 9.39 4.53
C ASP A 30 4.31 9.66 4.83
N GLN A 31 3.43 8.71 4.50
CA GLN A 31 1.98 8.86 4.67
C GLN A 31 1.49 8.17 5.94
N HIS A 32 0.39 8.68 6.47
CA HIS A 32 -0.25 8.09 7.64
C HIS A 32 -0.68 6.63 7.35
N PRO A 33 -0.45 5.66 8.25
CA PRO A 33 -0.74 4.25 8.00
C PRO A 33 -2.19 3.94 7.61
N ALA A 34 -3.14 4.76 8.07
CA ALA A 34 -4.55 4.67 7.69
C ALA A 34 -4.81 4.84 6.17
N THR A 35 -3.86 5.39 5.42
CA THR A 35 -3.95 5.55 3.96
C THR A 35 -3.51 4.29 3.20
N TRP A 36 -2.75 3.41 3.86
CA TRP A 36 -2.21 2.20 3.24
C TRP A 36 -3.36 1.23 2.90
N GLY A 37 -3.37 0.72 1.68
CA GLY A 37 -4.42 -0.14 1.14
C GLY A 37 -5.71 0.57 0.74
N VAL A 38 -5.89 1.82 1.15
CA VAL A 38 -7.10 2.64 0.89
C VAL A 38 -6.89 3.55 -0.32
N ASP A 39 -5.77 4.27 -0.33
CA ASP A 39 -5.52 5.29 -1.35
C ASP A 39 -5.07 4.69 -2.69
N TRP A 40 -5.77 5.11 -3.75
CA TRP A 40 -5.45 4.75 -5.13
C TRP A 40 -4.43 5.71 -5.72
N LEU A 41 -3.17 5.29 -5.74
CA LEU A 41 -2.05 6.04 -6.26
C LEU A 41 -1.95 5.91 -7.78
N GLY A 42 -2.10 7.03 -8.48
CA GLY A 42 -1.84 7.14 -9.93
C GLY A 42 -0.39 7.51 -10.22
N ARG A 43 0.12 7.11 -11.38
CA ARG A 43 1.45 7.52 -11.86
C ARG A 43 1.33 8.21 -13.21
N LYS A 44 2.07 9.30 -13.43
CA LYS A 44 1.99 10.14 -14.63
C LYS A 44 2.17 9.36 -15.94
N ALA A 45 2.96 8.28 -15.92
CA ALA A 45 3.25 7.45 -17.09
C ALA A 45 2.39 6.17 -17.19
N SER A 46 1.46 5.94 -16.26
CA SER A 46 0.67 4.70 -16.19
C SER A 46 -0.83 5.01 -16.12
N PRO A 47 -1.66 4.40 -16.98
CA PRO A 47 -3.12 4.51 -16.86
C PRO A 47 -3.67 3.72 -15.65
N LYS A 48 -2.86 2.84 -15.06
CA LYS A 48 -3.22 2.05 -13.88
C LYS A 48 -3.09 2.84 -12.58
N ARG A 49 -3.90 2.48 -11.60
CA ARG A 49 -3.83 2.96 -10.22
C ARG A 49 -3.50 1.80 -9.28
N TYR A 50 -2.80 2.09 -8.20
CA TYR A 50 -2.26 1.09 -7.28
C TYR A 50 -2.66 1.44 -5.85
N THR A 51 -3.11 0.47 -5.06
CA THR A 51 -3.07 0.56 -3.59
C THR A 51 -2.05 -0.42 -3.08
N VAL A 52 -1.36 -0.08 -2.00
CA VAL A 52 -0.38 -0.95 -1.35
C VAL A 52 -0.68 -0.99 0.14
N ALA A 53 -0.69 -2.18 0.73
CA ALA A 53 -0.83 -2.40 2.17
C ALA A 53 0.25 -3.38 2.65
N PRO A 54 0.95 -3.10 3.76
CA PRO A 54 1.86 -4.07 4.36
C PRO A 54 1.08 -5.27 4.90
N VAL A 55 1.68 -6.46 4.83
CA VAL A 55 1.17 -7.66 5.50
C VAL A 55 1.79 -7.73 6.90
N PRO A 56 1.01 -7.56 7.99
CA PRO A 56 1.56 -7.37 9.33
C PRO A 56 2.47 -8.52 9.80
N GLU A 57 2.14 -9.75 9.40
CA GLU A 57 2.83 -10.96 9.83
C GLU A 57 4.19 -11.17 9.15
N THR A 58 4.45 -10.50 8.02
CA THR A 58 5.65 -10.75 7.22
C THR A 58 6.26 -9.44 6.76
N PRO A 59 7.41 -9.03 7.34
CA PRO A 59 8.08 -7.81 6.91
C PRO A 59 8.44 -7.92 5.42
N ASN A 60 8.38 -6.79 4.71
CA ASN A 60 8.64 -6.69 3.27
C ASN A 60 7.62 -7.39 2.35
N ARG A 61 6.54 -7.95 2.89
CA ARG A 61 5.43 -8.47 2.10
C ARG A 61 4.29 -7.45 2.05
N TYR A 62 3.71 -7.31 0.86
CA TYR A 62 2.65 -6.33 0.62
C TYR A 62 1.51 -6.95 -0.19
N GLU A 63 0.28 -6.63 0.19
CA GLU A 63 -0.88 -6.77 -0.69
C GLU A 63 -0.97 -5.52 -1.56
N VAL A 64 -1.05 -5.72 -2.87
CA VAL A 64 -1.19 -4.65 -3.84
C VAL A 64 -2.46 -4.89 -4.65
N ARG A 65 -3.27 -3.84 -4.81
CA ARG A 65 -4.40 -3.85 -5.72
C ARG A 65 -4.10 -2.97 -6.90
N ILE A 66 -4.26 -3.51 -8.10
CA ILE A 66 -3.99 -2.81 -9.36
C ILE A 66 -5.32 -2.64 -10.07
N ARG A 67 -5.69 -1.39 -10.31
CA ARG A 67 -6.90 -1.00 -11.00
C ARG A 67 -6.54 -0.49 -12.38
N GLU A 68 -7.21 -1.03 -13.39
CA GLU A 68 -7.03 -0.67 -14.77
C GLU A 68 -8.39 -0.37 -15.41
N ASN A 69 -8.44 0.75 -16.13
CA ASN A 69 -9.57 1.10 -16.96
C ASN A 69 -9.30 0.63 -18.39
N TYR A 70 -10.28 -0.03 -18.99
CA TYR A 70 -10.23 -0.50 -20.38
C TYR A 70 -11.57 -0.24 -21.07
N ARG A 71 -11.64 -0.46 -22.38
CA ARG A 71 -12.91 -0.48 -23.11
C ARG A 71 -13.24 -1.91 -23.49
N ASN A 72 -14.49 -2.31 -23.30
CA ASN A 72 -14.98 -3.60 -23.78
C ASN A 72 -15.18 -3.58 -25.31
N ASP A 73 -15.56 -4.70 -25.90
CA ASP A 73 -15.79 -4.83 -27.34
C ASP A 73 -16.91 -3.91 -27.87
N TYR A 74 -17.80 -3.45 -26.98
CA TYR A 74 -18.85 -2.47 -27.27
C TYR A 74 -18.39 -1.02 -27.13
N GLY A 75 -17.11 -0.79 -26.84
CA GLY A 75 -16.53 0.54 -26.65
C GLY A 75 -16.90 1.22 -25.32
N CYS A 76 -17.61 0.53 -24.43
CA CYS A 76 -18.00 1.05 -23.12
C CYS A 76 -16.81 1.04 -22.16
N PRO A 77 -16.62 2.08 -21.33
CA PRO A 77 -15.60 2.09 -20.30
C PRO A 77 -15.90 1.01 -19.26
N CYS A 78 -14.88 0.25 -18.88
CA CYS A 78 -14.93 -0.81 -17.89
C CYS A 78 -13.71 -0.69 -16.96
N GLU A 79 -13.86 -1.18 -15.74
CA GLU A 79 -12.78 -1.22 -14.74
C GLU A 79 -12.52 -2.67 -14.36
N ARG A 80 -11.24 -3.03 -14.21
CA ARG A 80 -10.83 -4.28 -13.57
C ARG A 80 -9.90 -3.99 -12.42
N THR A 81 -10.10 -4.68 -11.30
CA THR A 81 -9.17 -4.66 -10.17
C THR A 81 -8.57 -6.05 -9.99
N ALA A 82 -7.25 -6.12 -9.99
CA ALA A 82 -6.50 -7.33 -9.69
C ALA A 82 -5.84 -7.20 -8.31
N ARG A 83 -5.82 -8.31 -7.57
CA ARG A 83 -5.08 -8.46 -6.31
C ARG A 83 -3.79 -9.22 -6.58
N VAL A 84 -2.68 -8.72 -6.04
CA VAL A 84 -1.38 -9.41 -6.03
C VAL A 84 -0.74 -9.32 -4.66
N VAL A 85 0.00 -10.36 -4.29
CA VAL A 85 0.85 -10.36 -3.09
C VAL A 85 2.29 -10.40 -3.55
N ILE A 86 3.08 -9.45 -3.06
CA ILE A 86 4.48 -9.30 -3.44
C ILE A 86 5.39 -9.33 -2.23
N GLU A 87 6.63 -9.72 -2.47
CA GLU A 87 7.74 -9.58 -1.53
C GLU A 87 8.77 -8.62 -2.13
N THR A 88 9.26 -7.69 -1.32
CA THR A 88 10.33 -6.77 -1.69
C THR A 88 11.67 -7.22 -1.12
N LYS A 89 12.74 -6.98 -1.89
CA LYS A 89 14.12 -7.25 -1.48
C LYS A 89 14.96 -6.01 -1.71
N GLY A 90 15.84 -5.68 -0.76
CA GLY A 90 16.67 -4.49 -0.82
C GLY A 90 15.90 -3.18 -0.62
N VAL A 91 14.75 -3.24 0.05
CA VAL A 91 13.91 -2.11 0.44
C VAL A 91 13.59 -2.31 1.92
N ASP A 92 13.73 -1.29 2.75
CA ASP A 92 13.30 -1.39 4.16
C ASP A 92 11.77 -1.55 4.24
N PRO A 93 11.27 -2.35 5.18
CA PRO A 93 9.83 -2.51 5.35
C PRO A 93 9.18 -1.16 5.67
N LEU A 94 7.92 -0.98 5.27
CA LEU A 94 7.10 0.09 5.86
C LEU A 94 7.13 -0.08 7.39
N PRO A 95 7.25 1.01 8.16
CA PRO A 95 7.22 0.92 9.61
C PRO A 95 5.89 0.30 10.04
N ASP A 96 5.89 -0.55 11.06
CA ASP A 96 4.60 -1.01 11.58
C ASP A 96 3.85 0.20 12.13
N ALA A 97 2.56 0.33 11.79
CA ALA A 97 1.74 1.47 12.17
C ALA A 97 1.78 1.72 13.69
N GLN A 98 1.90 0.67 14.51
CA GLN A 98 2.00 0.77 15.97
C GLN A 98 3.39 1.23 16.45
N THR A 99 4.44 0.95 15.68
CA THR A 99 5.83 1.22 16.08
C THR A 99 6.37 2.56 15.61
N HIS A 100 5.70 3.25 14.68
CA HIS A 100 6.20 4.52 14.18
C HIS A 100 6.03 5.64 15.23
N PRO A 101 7.10 6.29 15.70
CA PRO A 101 7.03 7.24 16.82
C PRO A 101 6.14 8.46 16.54
N ALA A 102 5.93 8.82 15.27
CA ALA A 102 5.03 9.92 14.89
C ALA A 102 3.55 9.51 14.81
N TRP A 103 3.24 8.21 14.78
CA TRP A 103 1.89 7.67 14.55
C TRP A 103 1.44 6.70 15.64
N ASN A 104 2.24 6.52 16.69
CA ASN A 104 1.84 5.78 17.85
C ASN A 104 0.68 6.52 18.53
N CYS A 105 -0.53 6.04 18.28
CA CYS A 105 -1.76 6.57 18.84
C CYS A 105 -2.12 5.95 20.20
N ASP A 106 -1.20 5.28 20.89
CA ASP A 106 -1.49 4.57 22.16
C ASP A 106 -1.96 5.49 23.31
N ASP A 107 -2.03 6.82 23.16
CA ASP A 107 -2.48 7.63 24.30
C ASP A 107 -3.17 8.97 24.00
N LEU A 108 -4.11 9.01 23.06
CA LEU A 108 -5.01 10.18 22.95
C LEU A 108 -6.13 10.19 24.00
N PHE A 109 -6.34 9.09 24.75
CA PHE A 109 -7.45 8.95 25.72
C PHE A 109 -7.08 8.43 27.13
N SER A 110 -5.88 7.92 27.44
CA SER A 110 -5.57 7.52 28.85
C SER A 110 -5.26 8.71 29.76
N ALA A 111 -5.09 9.91 29.22
CA ALA A 111 -4.80 11.11 29.98
C ALA A 111 -6.04 11.96 30.38
N MET A 112 -7.28 11.45 30.23
CA MET A 112 -8.41 12.14 30.85
C MET A 112 -8.55 11.71 32.31
N PRO A 113 -8.23 12.57 33.30
CA PRO A 113 -8.60 12.28 34.68
C PRO A 113 -10.12 12.13 34.72
N ARG A 114 -10.60 10.97 35.19
CA ARG A 114 -12.00 10.79 35.57
C ARG A 114 -12.31 11.88 36.59
N GLU A 115 -13.08 12.89 36.21
CA GLU A 115 -13.61 13.84 37.18
C GLU A 115 -14.41 13.04 38.22
N PRO A 116 -14.15 13.22 39.53
CA PRO A 116 -14.94 12.55 40.54
C PRO A 116 -16.37 13.10 40.47
N GLU A 117 -17.34 12.21 40.26
CA GLU A 117 -18.76 12.51 40.44
C GLU A 117 -18.97 13.07 41.85
N ALA A 118 -19.48 14.30 41.93
CA ALA A 118 -19.85 14.99 43.16
C ALA A 118 -21.35 14.80 43.46
#